data_AF-A0AAU9M4A0-F1
#
_entry.id   AF-A0AAU9M4A0-F1
#
_cell.length_a   1.000
_cell.length_b   1.000
_cell.length_c   1.000
_cell.angle_alpha   90.00
_cell.angle_beta   90.00
_cell.angle_gamma   90.00
#
_symmetry.space_group_name_H-M   'P 1'
#
loop_
_entity.id
_entity.type
_entity.pdbx_description
1 polymer ?
#
loop_
_entity_poly.entity_id
_entity_poly.type
_entity_poly.pdbx_seq_one_letter_code
_entity_poly.pdbx_strand_id
1 'polypeptide(L)'
;MVPSAIVLVFLQCSCSAAGLVTCSEIVSVAYRSDKISITDFGAVRDGRMLNSKAFREAIYQIEHLKRRGRTLLYVPPSVYLTESFNLTSRMTLYLAKGTVIQATQDTTN
;
A
#
# COMPACT_ATOMS: atom_id res chain seq x y z
N MET A 1 1.69 2.52 57.91
CA MET A 1 2.23 1.64 56.85
C MET A 1 1.40 1.89 55.60
N VAL A 2 1.93 2.70 54.69
CA VAL A 2 1.28 3.11 53.42
C VAL A 2 1.75 2.13 52.35
N PRO A 3 0.87 1.38 51.67
CA PRO A 3 1.28 0.68 50.47
C PRO A 3 1.07 1.58 49.25
N SER A 4 2.21 1.99 48.70
CA SER A 4 2.50 2.04 47.27
C SER A 4 1.49 2.71 46.34
N ALA A 5 1.82 3.96 46.00
CA ALA A 5 1.33 4.66 44.82
C ALA A 5 1.48 3.78 43.57
N ILE A 6 0.35 3.36 43.01
CA ILE A 6 0.29 2.77 41.67
C ILE A 6 0.46 3.92 40.68
N VAL A 7 1.67 4.05 40.16
CA VAL A 7 1.97 4.99 39.07
C VAL A 7 1.33 4.43 37.79
N LEU A 8 0.17 4.98 37.44
CA LEU A 8 -0.47 4.80 36.13
C LEU A 8 0.42 5.45 35.06
N VAL A 9 1.32 4.66 34.47
CA VAL A 9 2.05 5.05 33.25
C VAL A 9 1.07 4.99 32.08
N PHE A 10 0.34 6.09 31.86
CA PHE A 10 -0.36 6.32 30.61
C PHE A 10 0.69 6.55 29.51
N LEU A 11 1.00 5.50 28.76
CA LEU A 11 1.80 5.60 27.54
C LEU A 11 0.96 6.30 26.47
N GLN A 12 0.86 7.63 26.54
CA GLN A 12 0.32 8.44 25.46
C GLN A 12 1.38 8.58 24.38
N CYS A 13 1.33 7.68 23.39
CA CYS A 13 2.01 7.85 22.12
C CYS A 13 1.20 8.84 21.27
N SER A 14 1.54 10.12 21.34
CA SER A 14 0.94 11.13 20.48
C SER A 14 1.58 11.07 19.08
N CYS A 15 0.97 10.29 18.17
CA CYS A 15 1.26 10.39 16.74
C CYS A 15 0.65 11.69 16.21
N SER A 16 1.37 12.81 16.31
CA SER A 16 0.97 14.05 15.65
C SER A 16 1.07 13.85 14.13
N ALA A 17 -0.06 13.55 13.49
CA ALA A 17 -0.19 13.62 12.04
C ALA A 17 -0.11 15.11 11.64
N ALA A 18 1.10 15.59 11.37
CA ALA A 18 1.32 16.95 10.89
C ALA A 18 0.66 17.10 9.51
N GLY A 19 -0.47 17.80 9.46
CA GLY A 19 -1.10 18.23 8.21
C GLY A 19 -0.23 19.30 7.54
N LEU A 20 0.05 19.13 6.25
CA LEU A 20 0.76 20.14 5.47
C LEU A 20 -0.20 21.32 5.18
N VAL A 21 0.15 22.51 5.65
CA VAL A 21 -0.58 23.76 5.39
C VAL A 21 -0.24 24.25 3.98
N THR A 22 -1.25 24.43 3.13
CA THR A 22 -1.11 25.12 1.84
C THR A 22 -1.46 26.60 1.99
N CYS A 23 -0.94 27.47 1.10
CA CYS A 23 -1.02 28.93 1.18
C CYS A 23 -2.44 29.55 1.00
N SER A 24 -3.51 28.76 1.18
CA SER A 24 -4.88 29.23 1.29
C SER A 24 -5.64 28.28 2.18
N GLU A 25 -5.96 28.72 3.40
CA GLU A 25 -6.61 27.97 4.49
C GLU A 25 -8.05 27.45 4.19
N ILE A 26 -8.45 27.37 2.91
CA ILE A 26 -9.84 27.11 2.49
C ILE A 26 -10.07 25.63 2.14
N VAL A 27 -9.01 24.86 1.85
CA VAL A 27 -9.18 23.44 1.48
C VAL A 27 -8.20 22.59 2.27
N SER A 28 -8.72 21.81 3.22
CA SER A 28 -8.00 20.64 3.71
C SER A 28 -7.88 19.66 2.54
N VAL A 29 -6.73 19.69 1.85
CA VAL A 29 -6.33 18.56 1.02
C VAL A 29 -5.91 17.45 1.96
N ALA A 30 -6.89 16.81 2.59
CA ALA A 30 -6.73 15.43 2.99
C ALA A 30 -6.76 14.58 1.71
N TYR A 31 -5.72 14.71 0.87
CA TYR A 31 -5.46 13.71 -0.16
C TYR A 31 -4.94 12.47 0.56
N ARG A 32 -5.85 11.77 1.24
CA ARG A 32 -5.58 10.42 1.71
C ARG A 32 -5.61 9.56 0.45
N SER A 33 -4.51 9.57 -0.30
CA SER A 33 -4.26 8.51 -1.26
C SER A 33 -4.07 7.25 -0.45
N ASP A 34 -5.03 6.34 -0.53
CA ASP A 34 -4.90 5.04 0.10
C ASP A 34 -3.65 4.36 -0.49
N LYS A 35 -2.79 3.82 0.37
CA LYS A 35 -1.60 3.08 -0.04
C LYS A 35 -1.74 1.66 0.47
N ILE A 36 -1.62 0.71 -0.44
CA ILE A 36 -1.59 -0.73 -0.15
C ILE A 36 -0.31 -1.31 -0.75
N SER A 37 0.28 -2.34 -0.12
CA SER A 37 1.46 -3.00 -0.69
C SER A 37 1.10 -4.33 -1.31
N ILE A 38 1.75 -4.68 -2.43
CA ILE A 38 1.56 -5.99 -3.06
C ILE A 38 1.92 -7.17 -2.14
N THR A 39 2.81 -6.95 -1.15
CA THR A 39 3.17 -7.96 -0.15
C THR A 39 2.04 -8.28 0.82
N ASP A 40 1.11 -7.34 1.02
CA ASP A 40 -0.07 -7.54 1.87
C ASP A 40 -1.04 -8.56 1.23
N PHE A 41 -0.89 -8.81 -0.07
CA PHE A 41 -1.64 -9.79 -0.88
C PHE A 41 -0.85 -11.08 -1.14
N GLY A 42 0.25 -11.30 -0.40
CA GLY A 42 1.01 -12.53 -0.47
C GLY A 42 2.02 -12.61 -1.63
N ALA A 43 2.41 -11.47 -2.21
CA ALA A 43 3.49 -11.48 -3.19
C ALA A 43 4.84 -11.85 -2.56
N VAL A 44 5.52 -12.81 -3.17
CA VAL A 44 6.84 -13.31 -2.75
C VAL A 44 7.93 -12.66 -3.60
N ARG A 45 9.03 -12.35 -2.93
CA ARG A 45 10.11 -11.46 -3.36
C ARG A 45 11.35 -12.25 -3.81
N ASP A 46 11.15 -13.29 -4.61
CA ASP A 46 12.19 -14.25 -4.99
C ASP A 46 12.48 -14.30 -6.50
N GLY A 47 11.69 -13.58 -7.32
CA GLY A 47 11.77 -13.60 -8.79
C GLY A 47 11.40 -14.94 -9.44
N ARG A 48 10.90 -15.91 -8.69
CA ARG A 48 10.58 -17.26 -9.16
C ARG A 48 9.12 -17.61 -8.94
N MET A 49 8.55 -17.20 -7.81
CA MET A 49 7.15 -17.43 -7.52
C MET A 49 6.26 -16.60 -8.42
N LEU A 50 5.21 -17.23 -8.94
CA LEU A 50 4.22 -16.56 -9.77
C LEU A 50 3.29 -15.70 -8.90
N ASN A 51 3.37 -14.38 -9.05
CA ASN A 51 2.67 -13.40 -8.24
C ASN A 51 1.35 -12.91 -8.86
N SER A 52 0.87 -13.53 -9.94
CA SER A 52 -0.34 -13.12 -10.66
C SER A 52 -1.57 -13.01 -9.75
N LYS A 53 -1.70 -13.92 -8.78
CA LYS A 53 -2.79 -13.89 -7.78
C LYS A 53 -2.73 -12.65 -6.90
N ALA A 54 -1.54 -12.30 -6.39
CA ALA A 54 -1.35 -11.13 -5.55
C ALA A 54 -1.69 -9.82 -6.30
N PHE A 55 -1.26 -9.71 -7.56
CA PHE A 55 -1.62 -8.56 -8.40
C PHE A 55 -3.13 -8.48 -8.63
N ARG A 56 -3.78 -9.60 -8.94
CA ARG A 56 -5.22 -9.66 -9.17
C ARG A 56 -6.02 -9.26 -7.93
N GLU A 57 -5.64 -9.76 -6.75
CA GLU A 57 -6.31 -9.45 -5.49
C GLU A 57 -6.12 -7.99 -5.07
N ALA A 58 -4.91 -7.46 -5.23
CA ALA A 58 -4.64 -6.05 -4.95
C ALA A 58 -5.46 -5.12 -5.85
N ILE A 59 -5.53 -5.43 -7.14
CA ILE A 59 -6.29 -4.64 -8.12
C ILE A 59 -7.79 -4.78 -7.89
N TYR A 60 -8.27 -5.99 -7.59
CA TYR A 60 -9.67 -6.23 -7.23
C TYR A 60 -10.07 -5.39 -6.01
N GLN A 61 -9.22 -5.33 -4.97
CA GLN A 61 -9.48 -4.47 -3.83
C GLN A 61 -9.57 -3.00 -4.25
N ILE A 62 -8.64 -2.51 -5.07
CA ILE A 62 -8.65 -1.11 -5.55
C ILE A 62 -9.92 -0.78 -6.33
N GLU A 63 -10.33 -1.67 -7.23
CA GLU A 63 -11.55 -1.52 -8.03
C GLU A 63 -12.81 -1.40 -7.17
N HIS A 64 -12.87 -2.18 -6.08
CA HIS A 64 -14.03 -2.26 -5.21
C HIS A 64 -13.99 -1.29 -4.01
N LEU A 65 -12.91 -0.51 -3.85
CA LEU A 65 -12.85 0.57 -2.86
C LEU A 65 -13.86 1.67 -3.23
N LYS A 66 -14.99 1.71 -2.52
CA LYS A 66 -16.01 2.78 -2.62
C LYS A 66 -15.56 4.09 -1.96
N ARG A 67 -14.37 4.59 -2.28
CA ARG A 67 -13.78 5.78 -1.67
C ARG A 67 -13.47 6.85 -2.71
N ARG A 68 -13.47 8.12 -2.28
CA ARG A 68 -13.04 9.25 -3.11
C ARG A 68 -11.52 9.30 -3.09
N GLY A 69 -10.88 9.20 -4.24
CA GLY A 69 -9.43 9.34 -4.36
C GLY A 69 -8.82 8.40 -5.39
N ARG A 70 -7.49 8.39 -5.44
CA ARG A 70 -6.68 7.39 -6.14
C ARG A 70 -6.02 6.48 -5.10
N THR A 71 -5.93 5.19 -5.40
CA THR A 71 -5.22 4.22 -4.55
C THR A 71 -3.87 3.88 -5.17
N LEU A 72 -2.83 3.96 -4.37
CA LEU A 72 -1.46 3.62 -4.74
C LEU A 72 -1.18 2.17 -4.36
N LEU A 73 -0.92 1.32 -5.36
CA LEU A 73 -0.35 -0.01 -5.18
C LEU A 73 1.17 0.10 -5.14
N TYR A 74 1.74 -0.14 -3.97
CA TYR A 74 3.17 -0.06 -3.71
C TYR A 74 3.85 -1.42 -3.90
N VAL A 75 4.80 -1.47 -4.82
CA VAL A 75 5.66 -2.63 -5.07
C VAL A 75 7.06 -2.34 -4.51
N PRO A 76 7.50 -3.01 -3.44
CA PRO A 76 8.82 -2.78 -2.86
C PRO A 76 9.97 -3.31 -3.75
N PRO A 77 11.24 -2.94 -3.48
CA PRO A 77 12.38 -3.38 -4.28
C PRO A 77 12.54 -4.90 -4.25
N SER A 78 12.41 -5.56 -5.41
CA SER A 78 12.62 -6.99 -5.64
C SER A 78 12.31 -7.34 -7.10
N VAL A 79 12.56 -8.59 -7.49
CA VAL A 79 12.00 -9.20 -8.71
C VAL A 79 10.67 -9.89 -8.38
N TYR A 80 9.66 -9.67 -9.22
CA TYR A 80 8.34 -10.31 -9.15
C TYR A 80 7.98 -10.93 -10.50
N LEU A 81 7.91 -12.25 -10.58
CA LEU A 81 7.40 -12.95 -11.75
C LEU A 81 5.87 -12.90 -11.77
N THR A 82 5.24 -12.57 -12.89
CA THR A 82 3.79 -12.49 -13.05
C THR A 82 3.36 -12.76 -14.48
N GLU A 83 2.14 -13.24 -14.66
CA GLU A 83 1.41 -13.18 -15.93
C GLU A 83 0.99 -11.74 -16.24
N SER A 84 0.34 -11.55 -17.39
CA SER A 84 -0.37 -10.31 -17.69
C SER A 84 -1.47 -10.03 -16.64
N PHE A 85 -1.71 -8.75 -16.36
CA PHE A 85 -2.78 -8.33 -15.48
C PHE A 85 -3.33 -6.99 -15.95
N ASN A 86 -4.62 -6.78 -15.70
CA ASN A 86 -5.32 -5.57 -16.11
C ASN A 86 -5.25 -4.52 -15.01
N LEU A 87 -4.92 -3.29 -15.37
CA LEU A 87 -5.05 -2.15 -14.46
C LEU A 87 -6.50 -1.71 -14.35
N THR A 88 -6.86 -1.09 -13.23
CA THR A 88 -8.19 -0.50 -13.01
C THR A 88 -8.12 1.02 -12.91
N SER A 89 -9.28 1.66 -13.03
CA SER A 89 -9.43 3.10 -12.87
C SER A 89 -9.02 3.56 -11.46
N ARG A 90 -8.54 4.81 -11.34
CA ARG A 90 -8.14 5.43 -10.05
C ARG A 90 -7.01 4.70 -9.31
N MET A 91 -6.24 3.87 -10.00
CA MET A 91 -5.05 3.22 -9.47
C MET A 91 -3.77 3.97 -9.86
N THR A 92 -2.79 4.00 -8.95
CA THR A 92 -1.39 4.32 -9.24
C THR A 92 -0.54 3.08 -8.94
N LEU A 93 0.10 2.49 -9.95
CA LEU A 93 1.12 1.46 -9.73
C LEU A 93 2.46 2.15 -9.44
N TYR A 94 2.99 1.98 -8.22
CA TYR A 94 4.26 2.55 -7.80
C TYR A 94 5.31 1.46 -7.66
N LEU A 95 6.36 1.54 -8.50
CA LEU A 95 7.52 0.66 -8.45
C LEU A 95 8.63 1.37 -7.68
N ALA A 96 9.03 0.81 -6.54
CA ALA A 96 10.17 1.35 -5.81
C ALA A 96 11.47 1.18 -6.62
N LYS A 97 12.47 2.01 -6.30
CA LYS A 97 13.80 1.88 -6.93
C LYS A 97 14.34 0.47 -6.70
N GLY A 98 14.70 -0.22 -7.79
CA GLY A 98 15.18 -1.61 -7.74
C GLY A 98 14.09 -2.68 -7.83
N THR A 99 12.84 -2.29 -8.09
CA THR A 99 11.76 -3.23 -8.44
C THR A 99 11.88 -3.66 -9.91
N VAL A 100 11.69 -4.95 -10.17
CA VAL A 100 11.58 -5.55 -11.50
C VAL A 100 10.30 -6.37 -11.57
N ILE A 101 9.43 -6.06 -12.53
CA ILE A 101 8.28 -6.91 -12.89
C ILE A 101 8.71 -7.75 -14.09
N GLN A 102 8.76 -9.07 -13.90
CA GLN A 102 9.13 -10.02 -14.92
C GLN A 102 7.86 -10.71 -15.43
N ALA A 103 7.64 -10.64 -16.74
CA ALA A 103 6.55 -11.37 -17.37
C ALA A 103 6.93 -12.85 -17.53
N THR A 104 5.96 -13.75 -17.37
CA THR A 104 6.10 -15.14 -17.80
C THR A 104 6.30 -15.22 -19.31
N GLN A 105 7.08 -16.20 -19.77
CA GLN A 105 7.22 -16.50 -21.21
C GLN A 105 6.04 -17.29 -21.77
N ASP A 106 5.23 -17.88 -20.89
CA ASP A 106 4.00 -18.54 -21.29
C ASP A 106 2.98 -17.49 -21.71
N THR A 107 2.69 -17.44 -23.01
CA THR A 107 1.74 -16.50 -23.63
C THR A 107 0.32 -17.07 -23.72
N THR A 108 0.10 -18.29 -23.23
CA THR A 108 -1.21 -18.92 -23.15
C THR A 108 -1.88 -18.47 -21.85
N ASN A 109 -2.62 -17.35 -21.88
CA ASN A 109 -3.39 -16.83 -20.74
C ASN A 109 -4.88 -16.78 -21.06
#